data_AF-A0A3A0BV40-F1
#
_entry.id   AF-A0A3A0BV40-F1
#
_cell.length_a   1.000
_cell.length_b   1.000
_cell.length_c   1.000
_cell.angle_alpha   90.00
_cell.angle_beta   90.00
_cell.angle_gamma   90.00
#
_symmetry.space_group_name_H-M   'P 1'
#
loop_
_entity.id
_entity.type
_entity.pdbx_description
1 polymer ?
#
loop_
_entity_poly.entity_id
_entity_poly.type
_entity_poly.pdbx_seq_one_letter_code
_entity_poly.pdbx_strand_id
1 'polypeptide(L)'
;MNMLAILIQKELKAILLSPKFAATFATCAALILLSIYIGIQDYRAAVRQYEAAQQLNEQEMREQTSWRVVSSRVYRRPDAMQILVSGVNNDIGRLALVNAMESIKLRNS
;
A
#
# COMPACT_ATOMS: atom_id res chain seq x y z
N MET A 1 48.31 3.93 1.77
CA MET A 1 47.16 3.39 2.53
C MET A 1 47.26 3.93 3.95
N ASN A 2 46.37 4.86 4.34
CA ASN A 2 46.47 5.54 5.64
C ASN A 2 46.17 4.57 6.79
N MET A 3 46.95 4.61 7.89
CA MET A 3 46.76 3.79 9.09
C MET A 3 45.30 3.78 9.60
N LEU A 4 44.62 4.92 9.46
CA LEU A 4 43.22 5.11 9.85
C LEU A 4 42.26 4.18 9.07
N ALA A 5 42.50 3.98 7.78
CA ALA A 5 41.68 3.09 6.94
C ALA A 5 41.85 1.62 7.33
N ILE A 6 43.07 1.21 7.72
CA ILE A 6 43.36 -0.16 8.17
C ILE A 6 42.67 -0.44 9.50
N LEU A 7 42.69 0.52 10.43
CA LEU A 7 42.00 0.41 11.71
C LEU A 7 40.47 0.28 11.52
N ILE A 8 39.88 1.14 10.67
CA ILE A 8 38.45 1.08 10.34
C ILE A 8 38.09 -0.28 9.72
N GLN A 9 38.86 -0.78 8.75
CA GLN A 9 38.60 -2.09 8.15
C GLN A 9 38.63 -3.22 9.18
N LYS A 10 39.55 -3.17 10.15
CA LYS A 10 39.70 -4.21 11.16
C LYS A 10 38.53 -4.23 12.13
N GLU A 11 38.13 -3.07 12.64
CA GLU A 11 36.98 -2.91 13.55
C GLU A 11 35.66 -3.25 12.85
N LEU A 12 35.46 -2.77 11.61
CA LEU A 12 34.25 -3.06 10.84
C LEU A 12 34.12 -4.57 10.57
N LYS A 13 35.21 -5.22 10.21
CA LYS A 13 35.24 -6.69 10.00
C LYS A 13 34.95 -7.44 11.31
N ALA A 14 35.46 -6.96 12.45
CA ALA A 14 35.17 -7.54 13.75
C ALA A 14 33.69 -7.42 14.14
N ILE A 15 33.06 -6.27 13.84
CA ILE A 15 31.62 -6.04 14.07
C ILE A 15 30.77 -6.93 13.14
N LEU A 16 31.10 -7.02 11.85
CA LEU A 16 30.38 -7.85 10.89
C LEU A 16 30.49 -9.35 11.18
N LEU A 17 31.63 -9.81 11.70
CA LEU A 17 31.84 -11.21 12.11
C LEU A 17 31.29 -11.52 13.51
N SER A 18 30.74 -10.51 14.20
CA SER A 18 30.11 -10.73 15.50
C SER A 18 28.86 -11.59 15.34
N PRO A 19 28.72 -12.69 16.11
CA PRO A 19 27.53 -13.54 16.05
C PRO A 19 26.26 -12.77 16.43
N LYS A 20 26.38 -11.73 17.27
CA LYS A 20 25.24 -10.85 17.62
C LYS A 20 24.77 -10.03 16.41
N PHE A 21 25.69 -9.51 15.61
CA PHE A 21 25.37 -8.75 14.40
C PHE A 21 24.71 -9.65 13.35
N ALA A 22 25.23 -10.86 13.15
CA ALA A 22 24.65 -11.81 12.21
C ALA A 22 23.21 -12.18 12.60
N ALA A 23 22.94 -12.43 13.88
CA ALA A 23 21.60 -12.76 14.38
C ALA A 23 20.60 -11.60 14.22
N THR A 24 20.99 -10.38 14.60
CA THR A 24 20.11 -9.21 14.46
C THR A 24 19.88 -8.84 12.99
N PHE A 25 20.93 -8.88 12.17
CA PHE A 25 20.83 -8.64 10.73
C PHE A 25 19.91 -9.66 10.05
N ALA A 26 20.10 -10.95 10.32
CA ALA A 26 19.24 -12.00 9.76
C ALA A 26 17.78 -11.82 10.19
N THR A 27 17.54 -11.49 11.46
CA THR A 27 16.18 -11.22 11.97
C THR A 27 15.55 -10.02 11.28
N CYS A 28 16.26 -8.89 11.20
CA CYS A 28 15.77 -7.69 10.53
C CYS A 28 15.53 -7.95 9.03
N ALA A 29 16.44 -8.62 8.34
CA ALA A 29 16.28 -8.97 6.93
C ALA A 29 15.05 -9.86 6.72
N ALA A 30 14.85 -10.88 7.56
CA ALA A 30 13.67 -11.73 7.51
C ALA A 30 12.38 -10.94 7.75
N LEU A 31 12.36 -10.03 8.73
CA LEU A 31 11.19 -9.19 9.00
C LEU A 31 10.88 -8.22 7.86
N ILE A 32 11.89 -7.64 7.22
CA ILE A 32 11.71 -6.77 6.05
C ILE A 32 11.10 -7.56 4.89
N LEU A 33 11.63 -8.75 4.60
CA LEU A 33 11.08 -9.63 3.56
C LEU A 33 9.64 -10.04 3.86
N LEU A 34 9.35 -10.41 5.11
CA LEU A 34 8.00 -10.78 5.55
C LEU A 34 7.03 -9.61 5.42
N SER A 35 7.45 -8.40 5.79
CA SER A 35 6.66 -7.17 5.66
C SER A 35 6.29 -6.90 4.19
N ILE A 36 7.26 -7.00 3.28
CA ILE A 36 7.01 -6.85 1.84
C ILE A 36 6.04 -7.93 1.34
N TYR A 37 6.21 -9.19 1.78
CA TYR A 37 5.33 -10.30 1.40
C TYR A 37 3.87 -10.06 1.81
N ILE A 38 3.65 -9.69 3.07
CA ILE A 38 2.31 -9.35 3.60
C ILE A 38 1.72 -8.19 2.80
N GLY A 39 2.52 -7.15 2.56
CA GLY A 39 2.14 -6.01 1.74
C GLY A 39 1.64 -6.38 0.34
N ILE A 40 2.35 -7.27 -0.37
CA ILE A 40 1.93 -7.74 -1.70
C ILE A 40 0.58 -8.46 -1.61
N GLN A 41 0.36 -9.24 -0.56
CA GLN A 41 -0.90 -9.95 -0.36
C GLN A 41 -2.06 -8.98 -0.11
N ASP A 42 -1.84 -7.94 0.70
CA ASP A 42 -2.81 -6.88 0.96
C ASP A 42 -3.13 -6.08 -0.31
N TYR A 43 -2.12 -5.73 -1.12
CA TYR A 43 -2.34 -5.06 -2.40
C TYR A 43 -3.22 -5.90 -3.34
N ARG A 44 -2.94 -7.20 -3.45
CA ARG A 44 -3.78 -8.12 -4.25
C ARG A 44 -5.20 -8.24 -3.71
N ALA A 45 -5.38 -8.18 -2.39
CA ALA A 45 -6.71 -8.14 -1.79
C ALA A 45 -7.46 -6.83 -2.15
N ALA A 46 -6.78 -5.69 -2.06
CA ALA A 46 -7.34 -4.38 -2.43
C ALA A 46 -7.73 -4.32 -3.91
N VAL A 47 -6.92 -4.88 -4.82
CA VAL A 47 -7.24 -4.97 -6.25
C VAL A 47 -8.50 -5.80 -6.49
N ARG A 48 -8.62 -6.97 -5.85
CA ARG A 48 -9.83 -7.80 -5.96
C ARG A 48 -11.08 -7.09 -5.43
N GLN A 49 -10.96 -6.36 -4.32
CA GLN A 49 -12.05 -5.56 -3.78
C GLN A 49 -12.45 -4.43 -4.73
N TYR A 50 -11.47 -3.76 -5.35
CA TYR A 50 -11.71 -2.72 -6.34
C TYR A 50 -12.46 -3.25 -7.57
N GLU A 51 -12.04 -4.40 -8.10
CA GLU A 51 -12.69 -5.05 -9.25
C GLU A 51 -14.13 -5.49 -8.92
N ALA A 52 -14.36 -6.09 -7.75
CA ALA A 52 -15.70 -6.47 -7.31
C ALA A 52 -16.61 -5.25 -7.15
N ALA A 53 -16.10 -4.16 -6.56
CA ALA A 53 -16.88 -2.93 -6.37
C ALA A 53 -17.19 -2.21 -7.70
N GLN A 54 -16.29 -2.28 -8.68
CA GLN A 54 -16.54 -1.80 -10.06
C GLN A 54 -17.67 -2.61 -10.72
N GLN A 55 -17.61 -3.94 -10.66
CA GLN A 55 -18.63 -4.81 -11.25
C GLN A 55 -20.01 -4.57 -10.65
N LEU A 56 -20.09 -4.41 -9.33
CA LEU A 56 -21.35 -4.09 -8.63
C LEU A 56 -21.90 -2.72 -9.05
N ASN A 57 -21.05 -1.68 -9.11
CA ASN A 57 -21.48 -0.37 -9.61
C ASN A 57 -22.02 -0.45 -11.03
N GLU A 58 -21.32 -1.17 -11.92
CA GLU A 58 -21.79 -1.31 -13.30
C GLU A 58 -23.13 -2.03 -13.38
N GLN A 59 -23.39 -3.01 -12.51
CA GLN A 59 -24.69 -3.68 -12.41
C GLN A 59 -25.78 -2.71 -11.92
N GLU A 60 -25.53 -2.00 -10.82
CA GLU A 60 -26.46 -0.99 -10.29
C GLU A 60 -26.77 0.11 -11.32
N MET A 61 -25.77 0.56 -12.07
CA MET A 61 -25.92 1.55 -13.14
C MET A 61 -26.74 1.02 -14.32
N ARG A 62 -26.65 -0.28 -14.65
CA ARG A 62 -27.46 -0.92 -15.70
C ARG A 62 -28.92 -1.12 -15.27
N GLU A 63 -29.16 -1.34 -13.98
CA GLU A 63 -30.50 -1.54 -13.41
C GLU A 63 -31.25 -0.23 -13.20
N GLN A 64 -30.54 0.89 -13.07
CA GLN A 64 -31.14 2.22 -12.90
C GLN A 64 -31.75 2.75 -14.20
N THR A 65 -33.08 2.84 -14.23
CA THR A 65 -33.87 3.28 -15.39
C THR A 65 -34.18 4.78 -15.41
N SER A 66 -33.79 5.52 -14.37
CA SER A 66 -34.12 6.94 -14.19
C SER A 66 -32.89 7.78 -13.86
N TRP A 67 -32.58 8.74 -14.74
CA TRP A 67 -31.44 9.67 -14.60
C TRP A 67 -31.48 10.53 -13.34
N ARG A 68 -32.66 10.70 -12.73
CA ARG A 68 -32.81 11.48 -11.51
C ARG A 68 -32.34 10.74 -10.25
N VAL A 69 -32.17 9.42 -10.34
CA VAL A 69 -31.77 8.54 -9.23
C VAL A 69 -30.38 7.93 -9.47
N VAL A 70 -29.74 8.25 -10.59
CA VAL A 70 -28.41 7.74 -10.90
C VAL A 70 -27.37 8.30 -9.94
N SER A 71 -26.78 7.40 -9.15
CA SER A 71 -25.65 7.68 -8.27
C SER A 71 -24.60 6.60 -8.46
N SER A 72 -23.42 6.97 -8.93
CA SER A 72 -22.30 6.06 -9.14
C SER A 72 -21.22 6.33 -8.10
N ARG A 73 -20.65 5.27 -7.51
CA ARG A 73 -19.56 5.39 -6.53
C ARG A 73 -18.23 5.13 -7.23
N VAL A 74 -17.45 6.15 -7.53
CA VAL A 74 -16.15 5.93 -8.18
C VAL A 74 -15.11 5.61 -7.10
N TYR A 75 -14.60 4.39 -7.12
CA TYR A 75 -13.50 3.96 -6.25
C TYR A 75 -12.16 4.37 -6.86
N ARG A 76 -11.19 4.72 -6.02
CA ARG A 76 -9.80 4.96 -6.45
C ARG A 76 -9.08 3.62 -6.69
N ARG A 77 -8.29 3.52 -7.77
CA ARG A 77 -7.48 2.33 -8.04
C ARG A 77 -6.44 2.13 -6.93
N PRO A 78 -6.20 0.89 -6.46
CA PRO A 78 -5.13 0.61 -5.50
C PRO A 78 -3.75 0.94 -6.06
N ASP A 79 -2.91 1.58 -5.25
CA ASP A 79 -1.51 1.92 -5.58
C ASP A 79 -0.57 0.87 -4.98
N ALA A 80 0.43 0.43 -5.74
CA ALA A 80 1.45 -0.51 -5.24
C ALA A 80 2.28 0.11 -4.09
N MET A 81 2.46 1.43 -4.07
CA MET A 81 3.16 2.12 -2.97
C MET A 81 2.36 2.12 -1.65
N GLN A 82 1.07 1.76 -1.68
CA GLN A 82 0.22 1.62 -0.48
C GLN A 82 0.79 0.62 0.54
N ILE A 83 1.57 -0.35 0.08
CA ILE A 83 2.22 -1.36 0.91
C ILE A 83 3.12 -0.71 1.99
N LEU A 84 3.74 0.41 1.65
CA LEU A 84 4.67 1.12 2.53
C LEU A 84 3.99 2.27 3.28
N VAL A 85 2.80 2.70 2.83
CA VAL A 85 2.08 3.87 3.35
C VAL A 85 0.60 3.51 3.57
N SER A 86 0.36 2.41 4.27
CA SER A 86 -1.00 1.90 4.53
C SER A 86 -1.83 2.89 5.33
N GLY A 87 -1.23 3.63 6.26
CA GLY A 87 -1.92 4.63 7.09
C GLY A 87 -2.54 5.77 6.29
N VAL A 88 -1.78 6.43 5.42
CA VAL A 88 -2.27 7.60 4.65
C VAL A 88 -3.23 7.18 3.54
N ASN A 89 -2.97 6.04 2.88
CA ASN A 89 -3.78 5.62 1.73
C ASN A 89 -5.11 4.96 2.15
N ASN A 90 -5.23 4.47 3.38
CA ASN A 90 -6.49 3.94 3.90
C ASN A 90 -7.45 5.03 4.37
N ASP A 91 -6.93 6.16 4.87
CA ASP A 91 -7.74 7.27 5.42
C ASP A 91 -8.24 8.24 4.34
N ILE A 92 -7.43 8.56 3.32
CA ILE A 92 -7.73 9.71 2.44
C ILE A 92 -8.26 9.26 1.06
N GLY A 93 -9.51 9.65 0.75
CA GLY A 93 -9.98 9.79 -0.64
C GLY A 93 -10.19 8.51 -1.43
N ARG A 94 -10.68 7.44 -0.77
CA ARG A 94 -10.96 6.14 -1.43
C ARG A 94 -12.19 6.15 -2.34
N LEU A 95 -13.13 7.06 -2.12
CA LEU A 95 -14.44 7.08 -2.78
C LEU A 95 -14.88 8.49 -3.14
N ALA A 96 -15.33 8.65 -4.38
CA ALA A 96 -16.06 9.83 -4.84
C ALA A 96 -17.48 9.42 -5.19
N LEU A 97 -18.46 10.17 -4.66
CA LEU A 97 -19.84 10.01 -5.10
C LEU A 97 -20.05 10.89 -6.33
N VAL A 98 -20.56 10.30 -7.40
CA VAL A 98 -20.94 11.00 -8.62
C VAL A 98 -22.46 10.95 -8.71
N ASN A 99 -23.11 12.11 -8.62
CA ASN A 99 -24.55 12.26 -8.78
C ASN A 99 -24.83 13.51 -9.65
N ALA A 100 -26.07 13.66 -10.13
CA ALA A 100 -26.45 14.78 -10.99
C ALA A 100 -26.58 16.12 -10.24
N MET A 101 -26.53 16.13 -8.91
CA MET A 101 -26.89 17.29 -8.07
C MET A 101 -25.71 17.91 -7.31
N GLU A 102 -24.59 17.19 -7.15
CA GLU A 102 -23.45 17.58 -6.33
C GLU A 102 -22.15 17.46 -7.14
N SER A 103 -21.22 18.39 -6.95
CA SER A 103 -19.91 18.34 -7.60
C SER A 103 -19.04 17.23 -7.01
N ILE A 104 -18.25 16.57 -7.87
CA ILE A 104 -17.43 15.42 -7.50
C ILE A 104 -16.44 15.82 -6.40
N LYS A 105 -16.62 15.28 -5.19
CA LYS A 105 -15.72 15.49 -4.06
C LYS A 105 -15.34 14.13 -3.46
N LEU A 106 -14.06 13.97 -3.15
CA LEU A 106 -13.57 12.82 -2.39
C LEU A 106 -14.21 12.84 -1.00
N ARG A 107 -14.89 11.75 -0.62
CA ARG A 107 -15.49 11.56 0.71
C ARG A 107 -14.70 10.48 1.47
N ASN A 108 -14.74 10.56 2.80
CA ASN A 108 -13.83 9.93 3.76
C ASN A 108 -12.39 10.46 3.71
N SER A 109 -12.06 11.19 4.78
CA SER A 109 -10.73 11.50 5.30
C SER A 109 -10.67 11.00 6.73
#